data_AF-A0A3C0AFU6-F1
#
_entry.id   AF-A0A3C0AFU6-F1
#
_cell.length_a   1.000
_cell.length_b   1.000
_cell.length_c   1.000
_cell.angle_alpha   90.00
_cell.angle_beta   90.00
_cell.angle_gamma   90.00
#
_symmetry.space_group_name_H-M   'P 1'
#
loop_
_entity.id
_entity.type
_entity.pdbx_description
1 polymer ?
#
loop_
_entity_poly.entity_id
_entity_poly.type
_entity_poly.pdbx_seq_one_letter_code
_entity_poly.pdbx_strand_id
1 'polypeptide(L)'
;GGHLLFADGHIKFFTDATSSRMLQRYDAAPPVATKAETAVPKKVFQTGEFHWDRIDLQSDPQGRDEYFATSLSSSTDVLLKLNVYSQILLTEEGQKQPKSYLKGPQFLLEIDSTTDIAAALKATPLAAAATPEQLAANVKT
;
A
#
# COMPACT_ATOMS: atom_id res chain seq x y z
N GLY A 1 1.93 8.89 24.22
CA GLY A 1 3.08 9.30 23.40
C GLY A 1 2.67 9.51 21.95
N GLY A 2 3.39 10.32 21.19
CA GLY A 2 3.04 10.66 19.80
C GLY A 2 4.28 10.82 18.90
N HIS A 3 4.09 10.71 17.58
CA HIS A 3 5.13 10.91 16.58
C HIS A 3 5.01 12.31 15.97
N LEU A 4 6.11 13.07 15.90
CA LEU A 4 6.18 14.24 15.02
C LEU A 4 7.15 13.94 13.88
N LEU A 5 6.64 14.15 12.67
CA LEU A 5 7.43 14.18 11.45
C LEU A 5 7.91 15.63 11.25
N PHE A 6 9.22 15.82 11.18
CA PHE A 6 9.83 17.11 10.90
C PHE A 6 9.98 17.32 9.39
N ALA A 7 10.05 18.58 8.97
CA ALA A 7 10.23 18.96 7.56
C ALA A 7 11.56 18.49 6.95
N ASP A 8 12.54 18.11 7.78
CA ASP A 8 13.81 17.50 7.38
C ASP A 8 13.72 15.96 7.22
N GLY A 9 12.53 15.39 7.40
CA GLY A 9 12.25 13.96 7.24
C GLY A 9 12.58 13.12 8.49
N HIS A 10 13.10 13.72 9.56
CA HIS A 10 13.29 12.98 10.81
C HIS A 10 11.97 12.81 11.56
N ILE A 11 11.78 11.63 12.16
CA ILE A 11 10.65 11.34 13.04
C ILE A 11 11.18 11.32 14.48
N LYS A 12 10.58 12.11 15.38
CA LYS A 12 10.83 11.96 16.82
C LYS A 12 9.59 11.44 17.54
N PHE A 13 9.85 10.55 18.48
CA PHE A 13 8.84 10.02 19.39
C PHE A 13 8.88 10.76 20.71
N PHE A 14 7.71 11.17 21.19
CA PHE A 14 7.55 11.80 22.49
C PHE A 14 6.80 10.84 23.40
N THR A 15 7.40 10.56 24.55
CA THR A 15 6.78 9.82 25.66
C THR A 15 6.54 10.76 26.84
N ASP A 16 5.90 10.28 27.89
CA ASP A 16 5.73 11.02 29.15
C ASP A 16 7.07 11.35 29.84
N ALA A 17 8.16 10.71 29.40
CA ALA A 17 9.53 11.02 29.80
C ALA A 17 10.18 12.17 29.00
N THR A 18 9.47 12.76 28.03
CA THR A 18 9.98 13.89 27.27
C THR A 18 10.09 15.11 28.19
N SER A 19 11.28 15.70 28.28
CA SER A 19 11.51 16.85 29.17
C SER A 19 10.52 17.99 28.89
N SER A 20 9.91 18.54 29.95
CA SER A 20 8.99 19.67 29.91
C SER A 20 9.58 20.91 29.21
N ARG A 21 10.90 21.08 29.24
CA ARG A 21 11.62 22.14 28.49
C ARG A 21 11.50 22.01 26.97
N MET A 22 11.38 20.79 26.44
CA MET A 22 11.17 20.57 25.00
C MET A 22 9.72 20.90 24.62
N LEU A 23 8.75 20.52 25.46
CA LEU A 23 7.33 20.81 25.25
C LEU A 23 7.06 22.33 25.25
N GLN A 24 7.66 23.09 26.17
CA GLN A 24 7.53 24.55 26.22
C GLN A 24 8.08 25.26 24.98
N ARG A 25 9.10 24.71 24.32
CA ARG A 25 9.63 25.27 23.07
C ARG A 25 8.66 25.10 21.90
N TYR A 26 7.85 24.04 21.91
CA TYR A 26 6.82 23.84 20.89
C TYR A 26 5.57 24.68 21.16
N ASP A 27 5.20 24.86 22.43
CA ASP A 27 4.08 25.71 22.83
C ASP A 27 4.36 27.21 22.55
N ALA A 28 5.63 27.60 22.63
CA ALA A 28 6.11 28.95 22.28
C ALA A 28 6.48 29.11 20.80
N ALA A 29 6.39 28.05 19.99
CA ALA A 29 6.66 28.15 18.56
C ALA A 29 5.54 28.97 17.90
N PRO A 30 5.86 29.98 17.08
CA PRO A 30 4.83 30.78 16.41
C PRO A 30 3.94 29.86 15.56
N PRO A 31 2.61 30.12 15.49
CA PRO A 31 1.67 29.29 14.73
C PRO A 31 1.92 29.36 13.20
N VAL A 32 2.86 30.20 12.77
CA VAL A 32 3.28 30.38 11.39
C VAL A 32 4.73 29.93 11.27
N ALA A 33 4.95 28.89 10.48
CA ALA A 33 6.28 28.40 10.16
C ALA A 33 7.14 29.52 9.56
N THR A 34 8.35 29.69 10.10
CA THR A 34 9.31 30.68 9.65
C THR A 34 9.81 30.34 8.23
N LYS A 35 10.43 31.32 7.55
CA LYS A 35 11.04 31.10 6.22
C LYS A 35 12.13 30.02 6.23
N ALA A 36 12.79 29.81 7.36
CA ALA A 36 13.80 28.76 7.50
C ALA A 36 13.16 27.36 7.60
N GLU A 37 11.96 27.26 8.20
CA GLU A 37 11.23 26.01 8.38
C GLU A 37 10.42 25.60 7.12
N THR A 38 10.07 26.58 6.29
CA THR A 38 9.45 26.36 4.96
C THR A 38 10.48 26.33 3.83
N ALA A 39 11.77 26.44 4.16
CA ALA A 39 12.83 26.37 3.16
C ALA A 39 12.83 24.98 2.50
N VAL A 40 12.80 24.95 1.17
CA VAL A 40 12.91 23.72 0.41
C VAL A 40 14.22 23.00 0.82
N PRO A 41 14.18 21.71 1.18
CA PRO A 41 15.37 20.97 1.55
C PRO A 41 16.45 21.07 0.46
N LYS A 42 17.68 21.42 0.85
CA LYS A 42 18.83 21.50 -0.08
C LYS A 42 19.16 20.14 -0.72
N LYS A 43 18.76 19.05 -0.06
CA LYS A 43 18.96 17.69 -0.53
C LYS A 43 17.60 17.02 -0.60
N VAL A 44 17.13 16.79 -1.81
CA VAL A 44 15.98 15.93 -2.08
C VAL A 44 16.52 14.52 -2.24
N PHE A 45 15.98 13.57 -1.48
CA PHE A 45 16.25 12.16 -1.75
C PHE A 45 15.64 11.83 -3.11
N GLN A 46 16.48 11.51 -4.08
CA GLN A 46 16.01 10.93 -5.34
C GLN A 46 15.61 9.49 -5.04
N THR A 47 14.33 9.27 -4.77
CA THR A 47 13.74 7.96 -5.00
C THR A 47 13.75 7.76 -6.51
N GLY A 48 14.29 6.64 -7.00
CA GLY A 48 14.18 6.30 -8.42
C GLY A 48 12.71 6.35 -8.89
N GLU A 49 12.48 6.39 -10.21
CA GLU A 49 11.11 6.30 -10.70
C GLU A 49 10.63 4.87 -10.45
N PHE A 50 9.81 4.72 -9.42
CA PHE A 50 9.10 3.49 -9.10
C PHE A 50 7.63 3.73 -9.36
N HIS A 51 6.97 2.77 -9.97
CA HIS A 51 5.54 2.83 -10.23
C HIS A 51 4.85 1.56 -9.75
N TRP A 52 3.59 1.74 -9.36
CA TRP A 52 2.71 0.65 -9.00
C TRP A 52 1.65 0.51 -10.07
N ASP A 53 1.61 -0.64 -10.73
CA ASP A 53 0.54 -0.97 -11.66
C ASP A 53 -0.40 -1.99 -11.04
N ARG A 54 -1.65 -1.98 -11.51
CA ARG A 54 -2.65 -2.98 -11.15
C ARG A 54 -2.71 -4.04 -12.24
N ILE A 55 -2.74 -5.29 -11.83
CA ILE A 55 -2.91 -6.47 -12.68
C ILE A 55 -4.15 -7.21 -12.20
N ASP A 56 -5.18 -7.27 -13.03
CA ASP A 56 -6.39 -8.05 -12.70
C ASP A 56 -6.11 -9.54 -12.89
N LEU A 57 -6.42 -10.33 -11.87
CA LEU A 57 -6.22 -11.78 -11.89
C LEU A 57 -7.50 -12.47 -12.36
N GLN A 58 -7.36 -13.47 -13.21
CA GLN A 58 -8.47 -14.28 -13.69
C GLN A 58 -9.04 -15.14 -12.57
N SER A 59 -10.34 -15.01 -12.34
CA SER A 59 -11.14 -15.81 -11.43
C SER A 59 -12.52 -16.06 -12.04
N ASP A 60 -13.40 -16.73 -11.30
CA ASP A 60 -14.80 -16.94 -11.68
C ASP A 60 -15.49 -15.58 -11.87
N PRO A 61 -16.00 -15.28 -13.09
CA PRO A 61 -16.68 -14.01 -13.37
C PRO A 61 -18.04 -13.88 -12.67
N GLN A 62 -18.62 -14.98 -12.18
CA GLN A 62 -19.81 -14.95 -11.32
C GLN A 62 -19.45 -15.01 -9.82
N GLY A 63 -18.15 -15.07 -9.51
CA GLY A 63 -17.64 -15.05 -8.16
C GLY A 63 -17.97 -13.75 -7.43
N ARG A 64 -18.13 -13.85 -6.11
CA ARG A 64 -18.36 -12.68 -5.26
C ARG A 64 -17.13 -11.77 -5.15
N ASP A 65 -15.95 -12.35 -5.28
CA ASP A 65 -14.68 -11.67 -5.05
C ASP A 65 -13.91 -11.51 -6.35
N GLU A 66 -13.39 -10.31 -6.56
CA GLU A 66 -12.41 -9.98 -7.57
C GLU A 66 -11.01 -10.10 -6.96
N TYR A 67 -10.06 -10.59 -7.75
CA TYR A 67 -8.67 -10.72 -7.33
C TYR A 67 -7.79 -9.86 -8.23
N PHE A 68 -6.83 -9.17 -7.64
CA PHE A 68 -5.87 -8.36 -8.37
C PHE A 68 -4.53 -8.34 -7.66
N ALA A 69 -3.47 -8.13 -8.42
CA ALA A 69 -2.15 -7.85 -7.90
C ALA A 69 -1.77 -6.39 -8.15
N THR A 70 -0.94 -5.82 -7.27
CA THR A 70 -0.21 -4.59 -7.57
C THR A 70 1.26 -4.92 -7.78
N SER A 71 1.81 -4.61 -8.96
CA SER A 71 3.23 -4.79 -9.28
C SER A 71 4.00 -3.51 -8.99
N LEU A 72 5.08 -3.62 -8.24
CA LEU A 72 6.08 -2.57 -8.09
C LEU A 72 7.17 -2.79 -9.12
N SER A 73 7.34 -1.81 -9.99
CA SER A 73 8.38 -1.82 -11.02
C SER A 73 9.29 -0.61 -10.88
N SER A 74 10.55 -0.81 -11.25
CA SER A 74 11.51 0.29 -11.43
C SER A 74 11.34 0.97 -12.79
N SER A 75 12.05 2.07 -12.99
CA SER A 75 12.11 2.82 -14.26
C SER A 75 12.61 2.01 -15.46
N THR A 76 13.18 0.82 -15.23
CA THR A 76 13.67 -0.10 -16.27
C THR A 76 12.76 -1.32 -16.44
N ASP A 77 11.51 -1.23 -16.01
CA ASP A 77 10.49 -2.30 -16.07
C ASP A 77 10.91 -3.61 -15.39
N VAL A 78 11.84 -3.53 -14.43
CA VAL A 78 12.20 -4.67 -13.59
C VAL A 78 11.15 -4.76 -12.49
N LEU A 79 10.42 -5.87 -12.48
CA LEU A 79 9.49 -6.23 -11.42
C LEU A 79 10.26 -6.49 -10.12
N LEU A 80 9.92 -5.73 -9.08
CA LEU A 80 10.56 -5.80 -7.77
C LEU A 80 9.71 -6.58 -6.77
N LYS A 81 8.38 -6.43 -6.86
CA LYS A 81 7.44 -6.97 -5.88
C LYS A 81 6.03 -7.03 -6.44
N LEU A 82 5.26 -8.01 -5.99
CA LEU A 82 3.83 -8.13 -6.24
C LEU A 82 3.10 -8.27 -4.90
N ASN A 83 2.01 -7.54 -4.74
CA ASN A 83 1.08 -7.73 -3.62
C ASN A 83 -0.25 -8.21 -4.18
N VAL A 84 -0.76 -9.32 -3.70
CA VAL A 84 -2.03 -9.90 -4.15
C VAL A 84 -3.14 -9.53 -3.18
N TYR A 85 -4.28 -9.12 -3.73
CA TYR A 85 -5.46 -8.68 -2.98
C TYR A 85 -6.72 -9.39 -3.47
N SER A 86 -7.73 -9.44 -2.61
CA SER A 86 -9.12 -9.65 -3.01
C SER A 86 -9.99 -8.46 -2.64
N GLN A 87 -11.04 -8.22 -3.40
CA GLN A 87 -12.07 -7.24 -3.08
C GLN A 87 -13.44 -7.78 -3.46
N ILE A 88 -14.47 -7.40 -2.71
CA ILE A 88 -15.83 -7.84 -2.99
C ILE A 88 -16.35 -7.06 -4.20
N LEU A 89 -16.81 -7.77 -5.23
CA LEU A 89 -17.60 -7.21 -6.33
C LEU A 89 -18.99 -6.86 -5.79
N LEU A 90 -19.30 -5.57 -5.76
CA LEU A 90 -20.62 -5.10 -5.34
C LEU A 90 -21.60 -5.20 -6.50
N THR A 91 -22.71 -5.88 -6.25
CA THR A 91 -23.89 -5.77 -7.12
C THR A 91 -24.42 -4.33 -7.12
N GLU A 92 -25.22 -3.96 -8.13
CA GLU A 92 -25.82 -2.61 -8.22
C GLU A 92 -26.59 -2.21 -6.94
N GLU A 93 -27.17 -3.17 -6.23
CA GLU A 93 -27.84 -2.97 -4.95
C GLU A 93 -26.85 -2.70 -3.80
N GLY A 94 -25.69 -3.37 -3.82
CA GLY A 94 -24.60 -3.15 -2.86
C GLY A 94 -23.95 -1.77 -3.01
N GLN A 95 -23.91 -1.21 -4.22
CA GLN A 95 -23.40 0.16 -4.46
C GLN A 95 -24.28 1.25 -3.84
N LYS A 96 -25.56 0.96 -3.56
CA LYS A 96 -26.49 1.90 -2.90
C LYS A 96 -26.28 1.96 -1.38
N GLN A 97 -25.52 1.02 -0.80
CA GLN A 97 -25.23 1.03 0.63
C GLN A 97 -24.16 2.07 0.99
N PRO A 98 -24.19 2.64 2.21
CA PRO A 98 -23.23 3.65 2.62
C PRO A 98 -21.79 3.11 2.57
N LYS A 99 -20.87 3.92 2.04
CA LYS A 99 -19.46 3.56 1.78
C LYS A 99 -18.72 3.00 3.00
N SER A 100 -19.19 3.26 4.21
CA SER A 100 -18.67 2.66 5.46
C SER A 100 -18.81 1.14 5.53
N TYR A 101 -19.68 0.53 4.72
CA TYR A 101 -19.82 -0.94 4.60
C TYR A 101 -18.82 -1.56 3.62
N LEU A 102 -18.15 -0.75 2.81
CA LEU A 102 -17.18 -1.24 1.83
C LEU A 102 -15.86 -1.46 2.55
N LYS A 103 -15.61 -2.71 2.94
CA LYS A 103 -14.26 -3.14 3.30
C LYS A 103 -13.40 -2.96 2.06
N GLY A 104 -12.35 -2.15 2.16
CA GLY A 104 -11.37 -2.01 1.10
C GLY A 104 -10.68 -3.34 0.77
N PRO A 105 -9.82 -3.38 -0.26
CA PRO A 105 -9.15 -4.59 -0.68
C PRO A 105 -8.44 -5.29 0.48
N GLN A 106 -8.69 -6.59 0.61
CA GLN A 106 -8.03 -7.45 1.58
C GLN A 106 -6.70 -7.92 1.00
N PHE A 107 -5.61 -7.63 1.70
CA PHE A 107 -4.30 -8.18 1.37
C PHE A 107 -4.28 -9.69 1.61
N LEU A 108 -3.79 -10.44 0.62
CA LEU A 108 -3.69 -11.90 0.68
C LEU A 108 -2.24 -12.34 0.90
N LEU A 109 -1.32 -11.89 0.05
CA LEU A 109 0.09 -12.23 0.15
C LEU A 109 0.99 -11.26 -0.61
N GLU A 110 2.28 -11.40 -0.36
CA GLU A 110 3.37 -10.72 -1.05
C GLU A 110 4.23 -11.76 -1.79
N ILE A 111 4.65 -11.40 -3.00
CA ILE A 111 5.55 -12.18 -3.84
C ILE A 111 6.75 -11.30 -4.18
N ASP A 112 7.94 -11.81 -3.94
CA ASP A 112 9.21 -11.20 -4.32
C ASP A 112 9.97 -12.11 -5.30
N SER A 113 11.19 -11.71 -5.67
CA SER A 113 12.06 -12.43 -6.60
C SER A 113 12.44 -13.86 -6.17
N THR A 114 12.21 -14.23 -4.92
CA THR A 114 12.55 -15.55 -4.35
C THR A 114 11.33 -16.46 -4.19
N THR A 115 10.12 -15.91 -4.38
CA THR A 115 8.87 -16.64 -4.20
C THR A 115 8.44 -17.35 -5.49
N ASP A 116 8.11 -18.64 -5.39
CA ASP A 116 7.43 -19.37 -6.46
C ASP A 116 5.99 -18.83 -6.60
N ILE A 117 5.74 -18.06 -7.66
CA ILE A 117 4.45 -17.43 -7.96
C ILE A 117 3.33 -18.48 -8.03
N ALA A 118 3.57 -19.61 -8.69
CA ALA A 118 2.55 -20.64 -8.87
C ALA A 118 2.18 -21.29 -7.54
N ALA A 119 3.16 -21.57 -6.68
CA ALA A 119 2.92 -22.09 -5.34
C ALA A 119 2.21 -21.05 -4.45
N ALA A 120 2.64 -19.79 -4.52
CA ALA A 120 2.07 -18.69 -3.74
C ALA A 120 0.59 -18.46 -4.07
N LEU A 121 0.25 -18.35 -5.36
CA LEU A 121 -1.15 -18.15 -5.77
C LEU A 121 -2.04 -19.35 -5.38
N LYS A 122 -1.52 -20.58 -5.45
CA LYS A 122 -2.23 -21.79 -4.97
C LYS A 122 -2.54 -21.78 -3.48
N ALA A 123 -1.78 -21.05 -2.67
CA ALA A 123 -2.01 -20.92 -1.24
C ALA A 123 -3.10 -19.89 -0.88
N THR A 124 -3.64 -19.16 -1.86
CA THR A 124 -4.68 -18.14 -1.65
C THR A 124 -6.08 -18.65 -1.97
N PRO A 125 -7.14 -17.94 -1.52
CA PRO A 125 -8.52 -18.23 -1.93
C PRO A 125 -8.74 -18.19 -3.45
N LEU A 126 -7.87 -17.52 -4.22
CA LEU A 126 -7.90 -17.51 -5.68
C LEU A 126 -7.84 -18.93 -6.26
N ALA A 127 -7.13 -19.86 -5.61
CA ALA A 127 -7.00 -21.23 -6.06
C ALA A 127 -8.34 -21.98 -6.13
N ALA A 128 -9.28 -21.62 -5.25
CA ALA A 128 -10.64 -22.14 -5.25
C ALA A 128 -11.58 -21.34 -6.14
N ALA A 129 -11.25 -20.08 -6.40
CA ALA A 129 -12.05 -19.15 -7.20
C ALA A 129 -11.68 -19.12 -8.69
N ALA A 130 -10.65 -19.85 -9.14
CA ALA A 130 -10.19 -19.88 -10.52
C ALA A 130 -10.08 -21.31 -11.05
N THR A 131 -10.31 -21.50 -12.35
CA THR A 131 -10.01 -22.79 -12.99
C THR A 131 -8.49 -22.99 -13.09
N PRO A 132 -8.01 -24.24 -13.27
CA PRO A 132 -6.59 -24.49 -13.49
C PRO A 132 -5.99 -23.69 -14.65
N GLU A 133 -6.75 -23.47 -15.73
CA GLU A 133 -6.34 -22.67 -16.89
C GLU A 133 -6.23 -21.19 -16.55
N GLN A 134 -7.20 -20.64 -15.82
CA GLN A 134 -7.18 -19.25 -15.33
C GLN A 134 -6.01 -19.04 -14.36
N LEU A 135 -5.79 -19.97 -13.44
CA LEU A 135 -4.66 -19.92 -12.51
C LEU A 135 -3.31 -19.97 -13.25
N ALA A 136 -3.20 -20.81 -14.28
CA ALA A 136 -2.00 -20.89 -15.10
C ALA A 136 -1.78 -19.63 -15.95
N ALA A 137 -2.84 -18.94 -16.35
CA ALA A 137 -2.76 -17.63 -17.00
C ALA A 137 -2.23 -16.57 -16.02
N ASN A 138 -2.71 -16.55 -14.78
CA ASN A 138 -2.30 -15.60 -13.75
C ASN A 138 -0.82 -15.66 -13.37
N VAL A 139 -0.16 -16.81 -13.54
CA VAL A 139 1.27 -16.97 -13.28
C VAL A 139 2.14 -16.33 -14.37
N LYS A 140 1.57 -16.08 -15.56
CA LYS A 140 2.30 -15.54 -16.72
C LYS A 140 2.19 -14.02 -16.85
N THR A 141 1.36 -13.40 -16.02
CA THR A 141 1.08 -11.96 -16.01
C THR A 141 2.15 -11.22 -15.21
#